data_AF-A0A2I0QEJ9-F1
#
_entry.id   AF-A0A2I0QEJ9-F1
#
_cell.length_a   1.000
_cell.length_b   1.000
_cell.length_c   1.000
_cell.angle_alpha   90.00
_cell.angle_beta   90.00
_cell.angle_gamma   90.00
#
_symmetry.space_group_name_H-M   'P 1'
#
loop_
_entity.id
_entity.type
_entity.pdbx_description
1 polymer ?
#
loop_
_entity_poly.entity_id
_entity_poly.type
_entity_poly.pdbx_seq_one_letter_code
_entity_poly.pdbx_strand_id
1 'polypeptide(L)'
;MNRRFENIKKSLNAHEIIGLDIPDVNYEKILLEAAGNMSNDYEILYISINKPYELLRSKLEENKININKFQFIDCITRTENAARSTENCNYVSSPKAIDEIQMAVRDILNNREIDLTVIDSPSSLLTYYEHTDVLKFIHLLMTKLVVSGCKGIFPFQSESAGTLRRSIEMFVDEIVQVSDEKSESNTNYGSVNLRYLVENLIMKFRIRYLQLDLKNKSYNIT
;
A
#
# COMPACT_ATOMS: atom_id res chain seq x y z
N MET A 1 1.54 -11.85 19.51
CA MET A 1 1.10 -10.88 18.49
C MET A 1 2.34 -10.17 17.97
N ASN A 2 2.49 -9.98 16.67
CA ASN A 2 3.70 -9.39 16.08
C ASN A 2 3.78 -7.90 16.47
N ARG A 3 4.85 -7.50 17.18
CA ARG A 3 5.03 -6.14 17.73
C ARG A 3 4.85 -5.05 16.68
N ARG A 4 5.15 -5.39 15.42
CA ARG A 4 4.97 -4.57 14.23
C ARG A 4 3.56 -3.99 14.07
N PHE A 5 2.52 -4.76 14.38
CA PHE A 5 1.12 -4.37 14.12
C PHE A 5 0.42 -3.80 15.36
N GLU A 6 1.06 -3.83 16.53
CA GLU A 6 0.53 -3.21 17.77
C GLU A 6 0.33 -1.70 17.62
N ASN A 7 1.27 -1.03 16.95
CA ASN A 7 1.18 0.41 16.73
C ASN A 7 -0.03 0.77 15.84
N ILE A 8 -0.33 -0.06 14.83
CA ILE A 8 -1.50 0.10 13.98
C ILE A 8 -2.78 -0.05 14.82
N LYS A 9 -2.89 -1.11 15.63
CA LYS A 9 -4.05 -1.31 16.52
C LYS A 9 -4.24 -0.15 17.50
N LYS A 10 -3.15 0.29 18.13
CA LYS A 10 -3.18 1.41 19.06
C LYS A 10 -3.68 2.69 18.39
N SER A 11 -3.21 2.97 17.17
CA SER A 11 -3.64 4.13 16.39
C SER A 11 -5.12 4.03 15.99
N LEU A 12 -5.57 2.88 15.50
CA LEU A 12 -6.99 2.63 15.18
C LEU A 12 -7.92 2.75 16.39
N ASN A 13 -7.45 2.43 17.60
CA ASN A 13 -8.25 2.62 18.81
C ASN A 13 -8.42 4.10 19.20
N ALA A 14 -7.48 4.96 18.78
CA ALA A 14 -7.50 6.39 19.11
C ALA A 14 -8.09 7.25 18.00
N HIS A 15 -8.06 6.77 16.76
CA HIS A 15 -8.34 7.55 15.56
C HIS A 15 -9.31 6.83 14.62
N GLU A 16 -9.98 7.61 13.76
CA GLU A 16 -10.90 7.06 12.77
C GLU A 16 -10.18 6.80 11.45
N ILE A 17 -9.28 7.69 11.05
CA ILE A 17 -8.61 7.66 9.75
C ILE A 17 -7.10 7.74 9.94
N ILE A 18 -6.39 6.70 9.50
CA ILE A 18 -4.92 6.64 9.62
C ILE A 18 -4.26 6.43 8.26
N GLY A 19 -3.09 7.04 8.08
CA GLY A 19 -2.20 6.75 6.98
C GLY A 19 -1.18 5.68 7.38
N LEU A 20 -0.89 4.73 6.49
CA LEU A 20 0.20 3.76 6.71
C LEU A 20 1.37 4.05 5.77
N ASP A 21 2.50 4.42 6.36
CA ASP A 21 3.77 4.62 5.66
C ASP A 21 4.52 3.29 5.62
N ILE A 22 4.48 2.61 4.47
CA ILE A 22 4.98 1.24 4.29
C ILE A 22 6.18 1.25 3.33
N PRO A 23 7.30 0.59 3.68
CA PRO A 23 8.44 0.43 2.79
C PRO A 23 8.01 -0.14 1.44
N ASP A 24 8.54 0.44 0.36
CA ASP A 24 8.30 0.00 -1.01
C ASP A 24 8.65 -1.47 -1.19
N VAL A 25 9.76 -1.90 -0.56
CA VAL A 25 10.17 -3.29 -0.49
C VAL A 25 9.17 -4.07 0.36
N ASN A 26 8.59 -5.12 -0.22
CA ASN A 26 7.57 -5.96 0.40
C ASN A 26 6.23 -5.28 0.69
N TYR A 27 5.96 -4.07 0.18
CA TYR A 27 4.72 -3.30 0.43
C TYR A 27 3.45 -4.15 0.50
N GLU A 28 3.22 -4.96 -0.53
CA GLU A 28 2.03 -5.79 -0.64
C GLU A 28 1.95 -6.86 0.46
N LYS A 29 3.06 -7.55 0.72
CA LYS A 29 3.13 -8.56 1.78
C LYS A 29 2.82 -7.92 3.14
N ILE A 30 3.43 -6.77 3.42
CA ILE A 30 3.27 -6.04 4.68
C ILE A 30 1.82 -5.59 4.87
N LEU A 31 1.22 -5.03 3.82
CA LEU A 31 -0.15 -4.56 3.86
C LEU A 31 -1.15 -5.70 4.07
N LEU A 32 -0.95 -6.84 3.39
CA LEU A 32 -1.78 -8.04 3.58
C LEU A 32 -1.63 -8.62 4.99
N GLU A 33 -0.41 -8.68 5.53
CA GLU A 33 -0.18 -9.11 6.92
C GLU A 33 -0.84 -8.16 7.92
N ALA A 34 -0.77 -6.84 7.69
CA ALA A 34 -1.42 -5.84 8.53
C ALA A 34 -2.94 -6.02 8.50
N ALA A 35 -3.55 -6.07 7.30
CA ALA A 35 -4.99 -6.29 7.14
C ALA A 35 -5.43 -7.63 7.76
N GLY A 36 -4.65 -8.70 7.55
CA GLY A 36 -4.88 -10.00 8.18
C GLY A 36 -4.84 -9.95 9.71
N ASN A 37 -3.89 -9.22 10.30
CA ASN A 37 -3.84 -9.04 11.75
C ASN A 37 -5.03 -8.24 12.29
N MET A 38 -5.49 -7.23 11.54
CA MET A 38 -6.67 -6.43 11.89
C MET A 38 -7.95 -7.24 11.78
N SER A 39 -8.03 -8.21 10.87
CA SER A 39 -9.23 -9.05 10.67
C SER A 39 -9.62 -9.92 11.88
N ASN A 40 -8.74 -10.01 12.88
CA ASN A 40 -9.07 -10.65 14.16
C ASN A 40 -10.07 -9.83 14.99
N ASP A 41 -10.06 -8.51 14.84
CA ASP A 41 -10.85 -7.58 15.65
C ASP A 41 -11.88 -6.80 14.80
N TYR A 42 -11.75 -6.81 13.47
CA TYR A 42 -12.52 -5.98 12.54
C TYR A 42 -13.08 -6.78 11.36
N GLU A 43 -14.31 -6.48 10.95
CA GLU A 43 -14.84 -6.80 9.62
C GLU A 43 -14.30 -5.77 8.60
N ILE A 44 -13.60 -6.26 7.56
CA ILE A 44 -12.78 -5.41 6.69
C ILE A 44 -13.40 -5.26 5.30
N LEU A 45 -13.50 -4.01 4.83
CA LEU A 45 -13.67 -3.70 3.41
C LEU A 45 -12.30 -3.43 2.78
N TYR A 46 -11.86 -4.30 1.87
CA TYR A 46 -10.60 -4.16 1.13
C TYR A 46 -10.87 -3.70 -0.30
N ILE A 47 -10.51 -2.46 -0.60
CA ILE A 47 -10.69 -1.83 -1.91
C ILE A 47 -9.38 -1.96 -2.67
N SER A 48 -9.34 -2.82 -3.68
CA SER A 48 -8.16 -2.97 -4.53
C SER A 48 -8.31 -2.23 -5.84
N ILE A 49 -7.40 -1.29 -6.08
CA ILE A 49 -7.38 -0.43 -7.27
C ILE A 49 -6.73 -1.14 -8.46
N ASN A 50 -5.65 -1.90 -8.22
CA ASN A 50 -4.81 -2.45 -9.30
C ASN A 50 -4.40 -3.92 -9.09
N LYS A 51 -4.98 -4.63 -8.11
CA LYS A 51 -4.71 -6.05 -7.89
C LYS A 51 -6.01 -6.85 -8.04
N PRO A 52 -6.02 -7.92 -8.85
CA PRO A 52 -7.18 -8.80 -8.95
C PRO A 52 -7.54 -9.43 -7.60
N TYR A 53 -8.83 -9.55 -7.32
CA TYR A 53 -9.38 -10.22 -6.15
C TYR A 53 -8.81 -11.62 -5.95
N GLU A 54 -8.74 -12.44 -7.00
CA GLU A 54 -8.23 -13.82 -6.90
C GLU A 54 -6.78 -13.87 -6.44
N LEU A 55 -5.95 -12.88 -6.80
CA LEU A 55 -4.58 -12.79 -6.33
C LEU A 55 -4.53 -12.48 -4.82
N LEU A 56 -5.35 -11.54 -4.36
CA LEU A 56 -5.43 -11.19 -2.94
C LEU A 56 -6.00 -12.35 -2.12
N ARG A 57 -7.05 -12.98 -2.61
CA ARG A 57 -7.69 -14.16 -2.01
C ARG A 57 -6.68 -15.30 -1.85
N SER A 58 -5.96 -15.68 -2.90
CA SER A 58 -4.94 -16.75 -2.82
C SER A 58 -3.90 -16.44 -1.75
N LYS A 59 -3.40 -15.19 -1.72
CA LYS A 59 -2.39 -14.77 -0.73
C LYS A 59 -2.94 -14.80 0.70
N LEU A 60 -4.18 -14.36 0.92
CA LEU A 60 -4.80 -14.44 2.25
C LEU A 60 -4.98 -15.89 2.71
N GLU A 61 -5.44 -16.77 1.82
CA GLU A 61 -5.61 -18.21 2.10
C GLU A 61 -4.26 -18.90 2.38
N GLU A 62 -3.23 -18.62 1.58
CA GLU A 62 -1.86 -19.12 1.78
C GLU A 62 -1.29 -18.70 3.14
N ASN A 63 -1.60 -17.48 3.59
CA ASN A 63 -1.22 -16.96 4.90
C ASN A 63 -2.18 -17.37 6.04
N LYS A 64 -3.15 -18.24 5.76
CA LYS A 64 -4.16 -18.74 6.72
C LYS A 64 -4.98 -17.63 7.38
N ILE A 65 -5.22 -16.55 6.64
CA ILE A 65 -6.06 -15.43 7.07
C ILE A 65 -7.53 -15.78 6.74
N ASN A 66 -8.43 -15.55 7.69
CA ASN A 66 -9.86 -15.86 7.50
C ASN A 66 -10.51 -14.89 6.51
N ILE A 67 -10.67 -15.32 5.25
CA ILE A 67 -11.27 -14.51 4.19
C ILE A 67 -12.70 -14.08 4.46
N ASN A 68 -13.45 -14.78 5.32
CA ASN A 68 -14.83 -14.42 5.64
C ASN A 68 -14.93 -13.10 6.41
N LYS A 69 -13.81 -12.60 6.96
CA LYS A 69 -13.68 -11.29 7.59
C LYS A 69 -13.51 -10.14 6.58
N PHE A 70 -13.56 -10.44 5.29
CA PHE A 70 -13.26 -9.48 4.23
C PHE A 70 -14.39 -9.38 3.22
N GLN A 71 -14.76 -8.15 2.90
CA GLN A 71 -15.50 -7.76 1.72
C GLN A 71 -14.57 -7.04 0.77
N PHE A 72 -14.61 -7.34 -0.51
CA PHE A 72 -13.70 -6.78 -1.49
C PHE A 72 -14.43 -5.87 -2.47
N ILE A 73 -13.76 -4.78 -2.87
CA ILE A 73 -14.04 -4.09 -4.12
C ILE A 73 -12.85 -4.29 -5.03
N ASP A 74 -13.07 -4.90 -6.20
CA ASP A 74 -12.03 -5.13 -7.21
C ASP A 74 -12.26 -4.18 -8.39
N CYS A 75 -11.28 -3.32 -8.62
CA CYS A 75 -11.35 -2.33 -9.68
C CYS A 75 -10.73 -2.76 -11.00
N ILE A 76 -9.96 -3.84 -11.06
CA ILE A 76 -9.12 -4.16 -12.22
C ILE A 76 -9.57 -5.42 -12.98
N THR A 77 -10.16 -6.41 -12.33
CA THR A 77 -10.44 -7.71 -12.99
C THR A 77 -11.36 -7.56 -14.21
N ARG A 78 -12.35 -6.66 -14.15
CA ARG A 78 -13.28 -6.42 -15.28
C ARG A 78 -12.66 -5.69 -16.47
N THR A 79 -11.47 -5.10 -16.32
CA THR A 79 -10.79 -4.48 -17.47
C THR A 79 -10.15 -5.51 -18.40
N GLU A 80 -9.85 -6.70 -17.88
CA GLU A 80 -9.14 -7.75 -18.62
C GLU A 80 -10.02 -8.98 -18.87
N ASN A 81 -10.98 -9.27 -17.99
CA ASN A 81 -11.79 -10.48 -18.05
C ASN A 81 -13.25 -10.24 -17.64
N ALA A 82 -14.16 -11.09 -18.12
CA ALA A 82 -15.51 -11.14 -17.56
C ALA A 82 -15.46 -11.76 -16.16
N ALA A 83 -15.59 -10.93 -15.12
CA ALA A 83 -15.66 -11.38 -13.74
C ALA A 83 -17.06 -11.93 -13.41
N ARG A 84 -17.14 -13.16 -12.90
CA ARG A 84 -18.37 -13.70 -12.32
C ARG A 84 -18.56 -13.14 -10.91
N SER A 85 -19.81 -12.85 -10.54
CA SER A 85 -20.11 -12.38 -9.19
C SER A 85 -19.71 -13.44 -8.15
N THR A 86 -19.05 -12.99 -7.09
CA THR A 86 -18.72 -13.80 -5.91
C THR A 86 -19.30 -13.11 -4.68
N GLU A 87 -19.64 -13.88 -3.64
CA GLU A 87 -20.37 -13.38 -2.46
C GLU A 87 -19.61 -12.29 -1.68
N ASN A 88 -18.27 -12.36 -1.74
CA ASN A 88 -17.36 -11.50 -0.99
C ASN A 88 -16.62 -10.48 -1.87
N CYS A 89 -16.97 -10.34 -3.16
CA CYS A 89 -16.34 -9.35 -4.03
C CYS A 89 -17.33 -8.61 -4.94
N ASN A 90 -17.32 -7.29 -4.80
CA ASN A 90 -17.98 -6.37 -5.72
C ASN A 90 -16.98 -5.92 -6.78
N TYR A 91 -17.19 -6.36 -8.02
CA TYR A 91 -16.39 -5.91 -9.15
C TYR A 91 -16.97 -4.62 -9.74
N VAL A 92 -16.16 -3.57 -9.84
CA VAL A 92 -16.49 -2.37 -10.63
C VAL A 92 -15.94 -2.50 -12.05
N SER A 93 -16.41 -1.67 -12.97
CA SER A 93 -16.05 -1.78 -14.39
C SER A 93 -14.56 -1.53 -14.65
N SER A 94 -13.96 -0.57 -13.96
CA SER A 94 -12.54 -0.23 -14.07
C SER A 94 -12.10 0.71 -12.93
N PRO A 95 -10.79 0.95 -12.73
CA PRO A 95 -10.32 1.98 -11.82
C PRO A 95 -10.70 3.39 -12.30
N LYS A 96 -11.04 3.54 -13.60
CA LYS A 96 -11.53 4.77 -14.23
C LYS A 96 -13.02 5.05 -13.95
N ALA A 97 -13.69 4.20 -13.18
CA ALA A 97 -15.07 4.40 -12.76
C ALA A 97 -15.13 4.78 -11.27
N ILE A 98 -14.57 5.94 -10.90
CA ILE A 98 -14.57 6.43 -9.50
C ILE A 98 -15.99 6.45 -8.92
N ASP A 99 -16.99 6.84 -9.71
CA ASP A 99 -18.38 6.86 -9.27
C ASP A 99 -18.88 5.46 -8.90
N GLU A 100 -18.53 4.42 -9.67
CA GLU A 100 -18.86 3.04 -9.34
C GLU A 100 -18.17 2.58 -8.05
N ILE A 101 -16.92 3.00 -7.82
CA ILE A 101 -16.20 2.71 -6.56
C ILE A 101 -16.94 3.37 -5.38
N GLN A 102 -17.32 4.65 -5.50
CA GLN A 102 -18.07 5.35 -4.45
C GLN A 102 -19.43 4.69 -4.19
N MET A 103 -20.15 4.29 -5.24
CA MET A 103 -21.41 3.58 -5.12
C MET A 103 -21.22 2.23 -4.42
N ALA A 104 -20.23 1.44 -4.83
CA ALA A 104 -19.94 0.14 -4.22
C ALA A 104 -19.58 0.27 -2.74
N VAL A 105 -18.76 1.26 -2.36
CA VAL A 105 -18.45 1.53 -0.95
C VAL A 105 -19.72 1.88 -0.18
N ARG A 106 -20.50 2.84 -0.68
CA ARG A 106 -21.74 3.27 -0.01
C ARG A 106 -22.71 2.11 0.17
N ASP A 107 -22.90 1.29 -0.85
CA ASP A 107 -23.84 0.19 -0.82
C ASP A 107 -23.36 -0.91 0.14
N ILE A 108 -22.05 -1.17 0.24
CA ILE A 108 -21.51 -2.10 1.23
C ILE A 108 -21.71 -1.57 2.66
N LEU A 109 -21.30 -0.32 2.93
CA LEU A 109 -21.42 0.28 4.27
C LEU A 109 -22.87 0.41 4.75
N ASN A 110 -23.83 0.52 3.83
CA ASN A 110 -25.25 0.60 4.18
C ASN A 110 -25.88 -0.78 4.46
N ASN A 111 -25.33 -1.86 3.90
CA ASN A 111 -25.94 -3.19 3.92
C ASN A 111 -25.18 -4.21 4.78
N ARG A 112 -23.96 -3.89 5.21
CA ARG A 112 -23.10 -4.76 6.00
C ARG A 112 -22.41 -3.95 7.10
N GLU A 113 -22.20 -4.58 8.24
CA GLU A 113 -21.35 -4.03 9.29
C GLU A 113 -19.90 -4.17 8.86
N ILE A 114 -19.24 -3.04 8.61
CA ILE A 114 -17.82 -2.96 8.26
C ILE A 114 -17.18 -2.03 9.27
N ASP A 115 -16.20 -2.54 10.00
CA ASP A 115 -15.51 -1.76 11.04
C ASP A 115 -14.30 -1.01 10.47
N LEU A 116 -13.67 -1.55 9.43
CA LEU A 116 -12.41 -1.03 8.89
C LEU A 116 -12.36 -1.13 7.37
N THR A 117 -12.00 -0.04 6.70
CA THR A 117 -11.76 0.00 5.26
C THR A 117 -10.27 0.19 4.96
N VAL A 118 -9.73 -0.61 4.03
CA VAL A 118 -8.36 -0.51 3.52
C VAL A 118 -8.43 -0.19 2.02
N ILE A 119 -7.73 0.86 1.56
CA ILE A 119 -7.69 1.24 0.14
C ILE A 119 -6.30 0.96 -0.43
N ASP A 120 -6.16 -0.07 -1.25
CA ASP A 120 -4.88 -0.57 -1.78
C ASP A 120 -4.76 -0.39 -3.30
N SER A 121 -3.93 0.52 -3.81
CA SER A 121 -3.32 1.65 -3.10
C SER A 121 -3.89 2.96 -3.66
N PRO A 122 -4.04 4.02 -2.84
CA PRO A 122 -4.62 5.27 -3.33
C PRO A 122 -3.77 5.90 -4.45
N SER A 123 -2.44 5.72 -4.38
CA SER A 123 -1.49 6.16 -5.41
C SER A 123 -1.76 5.57 -6.78
N SER A 124 -2.34 4.38 -6.85
CA SER A 124 -2.65 3.73 -8.13
C SER A 124 -3.73 4.47 -8.93
N LEU A 125 -4.56 5.29 -8.27
CA LEU A 125 -5.54 6.14 -8.96
C LEU A 125 -4.88 7.25 -9.79
N LEU A 126 -3.64 7.65 -9.46
CA LEU A 126 -2.90 8.67 -10.22
C LEU A 126 -2.51 8.22 -11.63
N THR A 127 -2.57 6.92 -11.93
CA THR A 127 -2.42 6.41 -13.29
C THR A 127 -3.63 6.74 -14.18
N TYR A 128 -4.77 7.08 -13.56
CA TYR A 128 -6.06 7.24 -14.24
C TYR A 128 -6.62 8.66 -14.13
N TYR A 129 -6.26 9.39 -13.08
CA TYR A 129 -6.80 10.72 -12.78
C TYR A 129 -5.71 11.69 -12.38
N GLU A 130 -6.03 12.97 -12.55
CA GLU A 130 -5.22 14.06 -12.02
C GLU A 130 -5.22 14.04 -10.50
N HIS A 131 -4.11 14.51 -9.92
CA HIS A 131 -3.88 14.51 -8.48
C HIS A 131 -5.04 15.13 -7.69
N THR A 132 -5.60 16.25 -8.16
CA THR A 132 -6.71 16.95 -7.50
C THR A 132 -7.99 16.13 -7.44
N ASP A 133 -8.25 15.29 -8.44
CA ASP A 133 -9.47 14.48 -8.47
C ASP A 133 -9.33 13.26 -7.57
N VAL A 134 -8.12 12.68 -7.50
CA VAL A 134 -7.78 11.65 -6.51
C VAL A 134 -7.94 12.18 -5.09
N LEU A 135 -7.49 13.40 -4.80
CA LEU A 135 -7.66 14.00 -3.47
C LEU A 135 -9.12 14.23 -3.10
N LYS A 136 -9.94 14.74 -4.03
CA LYS A 136 -11.38 14.91 -3.79
C LYS A 136 -12.03 13.57 -3.49
N PHE A 137 -11.73 12.54 -4.28
CA PHE A 137 -12.24 11.20 -4.05
C PHE A 137 -11.84 10.64 -2.67
N ILE A 138 -10.55 10.71 -2.34
CA ILE A 138 -10.04 10.23 -1.04
C ILE A 138 -10.72 10.97 0.12
N HIS A 139 -10.83 12.29 0.04
CA HIS A 139 -11.46 13.08 1.10
C HIS A 139 -12.96 12.77 1.27
N LEU A 140 -13.70 12.61 0.17
CA LEU A 140 -15.10 12.19 0.20
C LEU A 140 -15.24 10.78 0.80
N LEU A 141 -14.34 9.88 0.45
CA LEU A 141 -14.31 8.52 0.98
C LEU A 141 -14.03 8.52 2.49
N MET A 142 -12.99 9.22 2.96
CA MET A 142 -12.70 9.40 4.38
C MET A 142 -13.92 9.93 5.14
N THR A 143 -14.55 10.99 4.63
CA THR A 143 -15.75 11.57 5.24
C THR A 143 -16.88 10.55 5.34
N LYS A 144 -17.11 9.75 4.29
CA LYS A 144 -18.14 8.71 4.28
C LYS A 144 -17.84 7.60 5.28
N LEU A 145 -16.57 7.20 5.43
CA LEU A 145 -16.14 6.20 6.41
C LEU A 145 -16.46 6.66 7.83
N VAL A 146 -16.01 7.86 8.21
CA VAL A 146 -16.25 8.46 9.54
C VAL A 146 -17.75 8.59 9.83
N VAL A 147 -18.54 9.11 8.87
CA VAL A 147 -20.00 9.25 9.04
C VAL A 147 -20.69 7.90 9.22
N SER A 148 -20.12 6.82 8.68
CA SER A 148 -20.66 5.47 8.80
C SER A 148 -20.11 4.72 10.01
N GLY A 149 -19.30 5.36 10.87
CA GLY A 149 -18.64 4.72 12.01
C GLY A 149 -17.59 3.69 11.62
N CYS A 150 -17.10 3.74 10.38
CA CYS A 150 -16.11 2.82 9.83
C CYS A 150 -14.74 3.51 9.83
N LYS A 151 -13.72 2.82 10.33
CA LYS A 151 -12.34 3.30 10.33
C LYS A 151 -11.70 3.17 8.96
N GLY A 152 -10.67 3.96 8.68
CA GLY A 152 -9.99 3.98 7.38
C GLY A 152 -8.48 3.84 7.50
N ILE A 153 -7.91 2.96 6.67
CA ILE A 153 -6.47 2.82 6.43
C ILE A 153 -6.15 3.25 5.00
N PHE A 154 -5.27 4.24 4.88
CA PHE A 154 -4.76 4.78 3.62
C PHE A 154 -3.26 4.48 3.50
N PRO A 155 -2.89 3.30 2.97
CA PRO A 155 -1.52 2.88 2.86
C PRO A 155 -0.83 3.52 1.66
N PHE A 156 0.43 3.90 1.82
CA PHE A 156 1.24 4.45 0.76
C PHE A 156 2.68 3.99 0.89
N GLN A 157 3.35 3.85 -0.26
CA GLN A 157 4.76 3.52 -0.31
C GLN A 157 5.62 4.68 0.21
N SER A 158 6.57 4.37 1.10
CA SER A 158 7.41 5.38 1.77
C SER A 158 8.20 6.27 0.82
N GLU A 159 8.75 5.70 -0.24
CA GLU A 159 9.64 6.39 -1.17
C GLU A 159 8.90 6.88 -2.43
N SER A 160 7.97 6.07 -2.95
CA SER A 160 7.33 6.33 -4.26
C SER A 160 6.00 7.07 -4.21
N ALA A 161 5.37 7.28 -3.05
CA ALA A 161 4.07 7.96 -2.97
C ALA A 161 4.10 9.48 -3.21
N GLY A 162 5.29 10.09 -3.25
CA GLY A 162 5.50 11.46 -3.73
C GLY A 162 4.59 12.51 -3.08
N THR A 163 3.88 13.30 -3.89
CA THR A 163 3.01 14.41 -3.44
C THR A 163 1.69 13.94 -2.86
N LEU A 164 1.21 12.76 -3.25
CA LEU A 164 -0.05 12.22 -2.74
C LEU A 164 0.06 11.89 -1.26
N ARG A 165 1.20 11.31 -0.85
CA ARG A 165 1.51 11.09 0.57
C ARG A 165 1.30 12.36 1.38
N ARG A 166 1.97 13.46 1.01
CA ARG A 166 1.86 14.75 1.74
C ARG A 166 0.42 15.25 1.83
N SER A 167 -0.37 15.00 0.80
CA SER A 167 -1.77 15.42 0.79
C SER A 167 -2.63 14.53 1.69
N ILE A 168 -2.40 13.21 1.70
CA ILE A 168 -3.04 12.28 2.62
C ILE A 168 -2.65 12.58 4.07
N GLU A 169 -1.38 12.91 4.33
CA GLU A 169 -0.86 13.32 5.65
C GLU A 169 -1.63 14.52 6.23
N MET A 170 -2.21 15.38 5.38
CA MET A 170 -3.03 16.52 5.83
C MET A 170 -4.48 16.14 6.19
N PHE A 171 -4.95 14.95 5.79
CA PHE A 171 -6.35 14.52 5.96
C PHE A 171 -6.53 13.42 7.00
N VAL A 172 -5.48 12.64 7.26
CA VAL A 172 -5.47 11.57 8.25
C VAL A 172 -5.19 12.11 9.66
N ASP A 173 -5.68 11.40 10.67
CA ASP A 173 -5.46 11.76 12.07
C ASP A 173 -4.02 11.46 12.51
N GLU A 174 -3.45 10.35 12.00
CA GLU A 174 -2.10 9.90 12.33
C GLU A 174 -1.44 9.17 11.15
N ILE A 175 -0.11 9.29 11.04
CA ILE A 175 0.72 8.45 10.18
C ILE A 175 1.43 7.40 11.02
N VAL A 176 1.16 6.13 10.72
CA VAL A 176 1.85 5.01 11.33
C VAL A 176 2.90 4.47 10.37
N GLN A 177 4.16 4.54 10.77
CA GLN A 177 5.28 3.95 10.03
C GLN A 177 5.40 2.45 10.33
N VAL A 178 5.52 1.65 9.27
CA VAL A 178 5.63 0.19 9.39
C VAL A 178 7.04 -0.25 8.99
N SER A 179 7.89 -0.68 9.93
CA SER A 179 9.24 -1.16 9.62
C SER A 179 9.22 -2.52 8.91
N ASP A 180 10.24 -2.83 8.08
CA ASP A 180 10.51 -4.20 7.61
C ASP A 180 11.31 -4.94 8.69
N GLU A 181 10.92 -6.17 9.04
CA GLU A 181 11.55 -6.99 10.11
C GLU A 181 13.06 -7.21 9.90
N LYS A 182 13.55 -7.10 8.65
CA LYS A 182 14.99 -7.16 8.36
C LYS A 182 15.80 -5.99 8.93
N SER A 183 15.16 -4.90 9.35
CA SER A 183 15.82 -3.75 9.97
C SER A 183 16.00 -3.87 11.49
N GLU A 184 15.22 -4.71 12.17
CA GLU A 184 15.28 -4.88 13.63
C GLU A 184 16.27 -5.95 14.09
N SER A 185 16.76 -6.81 13.19
CA SER A 185 17.82 -7.80 13.50
C SER A 185 19.25 -7.26 13.30
N ASN A 186 19.43 -5.99 12.96
CA ASN A 186 20.75 -5.39 12.68
C ASN A 186 21.16 -4.20 13.57
N THR A 187 20.51 -3.97 14.72
CA THR A 187 20.95 -2.94 15.68
C THR A 187 22.19 -3.33 16.50
N ASN A 188 22.99 -4.31 16.04
CA ASN A 188 24.31 -4.60 16.62
C ASN A 188 25.47 -4.61 15.61
N TYR A 189 25.30 -4.00 14.43
CA TYR A 189 26.44 -3.54 13.63
C TYR A 189 26.37 -2.04 13.46
N GLY A 190 27.36 -1.36 14.03
CA GLY A 190 27.45 0.09 14.14
C GLY A 190 27.18 0.81 12.82
N SER A 191 26.54 1.98 12.96
CA SER A 191 26.40 3.03 11.96
C SER A 191 27.33 2.85 10.75
N VAL A 192 26.84 2.19 9.71
CA VAL A 192 27.52 2.18 8.42
C VAL A 192 27.42 3.61 7.90
N ASN A 193 28.52 4.34 8.07
CA ASN A 193 28.63 5.73 7.68
C ASN A 193 28.31 5.81 6.18
N LEU A 194 27.17 6.40 5.82
CA LEU A 194 26.71 6.54 4.43
C LEU A 194 27.82 7.12 3.54
N ARG A 195 28.67 7.97 4.13
CA ARG A 195 29.85 8.54 3.48
C ARG A 195 30.84 7.47 3.01
N TYR A 196 31.10 6.45 3.82
CA TYR A 196 32.00 5.35 3.46
C TYR A 196 31.44 4.49 2.32
N LEU A 197 30.12 4.25 2.30
CA LEU A 197 29.48 3.47 1.25
C LEU A 197 29.51 4.22 -0.09
N VAL A 198 29.24 5.53 -0.05
CA VAL A 198 29.30 6.43 -1.21
C VAL A 198 30.75 6.55 -1.72
N GLU A 199 31.73 6.74 -0.84
CA GLU A 199 33.15 6.80 -1.21
C GLU A 199 33.64 5.49 -1.84
N ASN A 200 33.19 4.33 -1.34
CA ASN A 200 33.50 3.03 -1.94
C ASN A 200 32.87 2.85 -3.33
N LEU A 201 31.62 3.31 -3.52
CA LEU A 201 30.96 3.25 -4.82
C LEU A 201 31.70 4.12 -5.84
N ILE A 202 32.03 5.36 -5.46
CA ILE A 202 32.78 6.30 -6.30
C ILE A 202 34.15 5.70 -6.67
N MET A 203 34.84 5.07 -5.72
CA MET A 203 36.14 4.44 -5.99
C MET A 203 36.02 3.27 -6.97
N LYS A 204 34.99 2.42 -6.85
CA LYS A 204 34.74 1.32 -7.80
C LYS A 204 34.42 1.81 -9.21
N PHE A 205 33.63 2.89 -9.34
CA PHE A 205 33.36 3.51 -10.63
C PHE A 205 34.64 4.10 -11.25
N ARG A 206 35.49 4.74 -10.44
CA ARG A 206 36.74 5.34 -10.91
C ARG A 206 37.75 4.28 -11.39
N ILE A 207 37.86 3.15 -10.69
CA ILE A 207 38.71 2.02 -11.12
C ILE A 207 38.18 1.43 -12.44
N ARG A 208 36.87 1.23 -12.56
CA ARG A 208 36.26 0.70 -13.78
C ARG A 208 36.44 1.64 -14.97
N TYR A 209 36.35 2.95 -14.75
CA TYR A 209 36.62 3.95 -15.78
C TYR A 209 38.09 3.92 -16.24
N LEU A 210 39.05 3.87 -15.30
CA LEU A 210 40.48 3.80 -15.62
C LEU A 210 40.86 2.50 -16.35
N GLN A 211 40.23 1.37 -16.01
CA GLN A 211 40.43 0.11 -16.72
C GLN A 211 39.90 0.14 -18.16
N LEU A 212 38.78 0.82 -18.41
CA LEU A 212 38.24 1.03 -19.76
C LEU A 212 39.13 1.95 -20.60
N ASP A 213 39.65 3.02 -19.99
CA ASP A 213 40.57 3.96 -20.66
C ASP A 213 41.91 3.31 -21.05
N LEU A 214 42.45 2.45 -20.17
CA LEU A 214 43.65 1.67 -20.47
C LEU A 214 43.41 0.66 -21.60
N LYS A 215 42.25 0.01 -21.62
CA LYS A 215 41.88 -0.94 -22.69
C LYS A 215 41.73 -0.25 -24.04
N ASN A 216 41.20 0.98 -24.07
CA ASN A 216 41.07 1.78 -25.29
C ASN A 216 42.41 2.33 -25.80
N LYS A 217 43.36 2.64 -24.91
CA LYS A 217 44.73 3.03 -25.33
C LYS A 217 45.55 1.88 -25.91
N SER A 218 45.33 0.63 -25.48
CA SER A 218 46.00 -0.55 -26.04
C SER A 218 45.55 -0.92 -27.46
N TYR A 219 44.41 -0.41 -27.95
CA TYR A 219 43.91 -0.64 -29.31
C TYR A 219 44.43 0.35 -30.36
N ASN A 220 45.15 1.41 -29.95
CA ASN A 220 45.70 2.43 -30.86
C ASN A 220 47.22 2.29 -31.10
N ILE A 221 47.80 1.13 -30.76
CA ILE A 221 49.19 0.78 -31.09
C ILE A 221 49.14 -0.51 -31.91
N THR A 222 48.77 -0.41 -33.18
CA THR A 222 49.05 -1.41 -34.22
C THR A 222 49.04 -0.74 -35.57
#